data_AF-A0A177Y0W7-F1
#
_entry.id   AF-A0A177Y0W7-F1
#
_cell.length_a   1.000
_cell.length_b   1.000
_cell.length_c   1.000
_cell.angle_alpha   90.00
_cell.angle_beta   90.00
_cell.angle_gamma   90.00
#
_symmetry.space_group_name_H-M   'P 1'
#
loop_
_entity.id
_entity.type
_entity.pdbx_description
1 polymer ?
#
loop_
_entity_poly.entity_id
_entity_poly.type
_entity_poly.pdbx_seq_one_letter_code
_entity_poly.pdbx_strand_id
1 'polypeptide(L)'
;MKNIILYIGMATFCILTSFVVSASMKSIGLTESGVSEHYPVCSKEPEAICFSKVEIDNKNQVFITIFIDIDYLPQFNSDDTSTKINGIIGGMNLFLALFNPRYPKPIDADNKLIQLNLGGGNQDDIIILAKAIVDNFYYSGFAYLDKNNGREIKVGQTQLSPIEYYKSEIEKESERNE
;
A
#
# COMPACT_ATOMS: atom_id res chain seq x y z
N MET A 1 -64.57 -14.03 14.63
CA MET A 1 -63.48 -14.72 15.35
C MET A 1 -62.57 -15.39 14.34
N LYS A 2 -61.26 -15.13 14.49
CA LYS A 2 -60.09 -15.79 13.89
C LYS A 2 -59.71 -15.49 12.42
N ASN A 3 -58.64 -14.71 12.33
CA ASN A 3 -57.66 -14.58 11.25
C ASN A 3 -57.00 -15.92 10.87
N ILE A 4 -56.43 -15.97 9.65
CA ILE A 4 -55.09 -16.46 9.23
C ILE A 4 -55.07 -16.24 7.70
N ILE A 5 -54.57 -15.11 7.19
CA ILE A 5 -53.20 -14.86 6.69
C ILE A 5 -52.61 -16.06 5.92
N LEU A 6 -52.60 -15.97 4.59
CA LEU A 6 -51.61 -16.64 3.75
C LEU A 6 -50.96 -15.60 2.84
N TYR A 7 -49.64 -15.55 2.93
CA TYR A 7 -48.75 -14.51 2.39
C TYR A 7 -48.91 -14.32 0.88
N ILE A 8 -49.25 -13.10 0.49
CA ILE A 8 -49.04 -12.60 -0.88
C ILE A 8 -47.56 -12.23 -0.96
N GLY A 9 -46.78 -13.05 -1.64
CA GLY A 9 -45.41 -12.72 -2.02
C GLY A 9 -45.43 -11.53 -2.97
N MET A 10 -45.09 -10.35 -2.48
CA MET A 10 -44.95 -9.14 -3.27
C MET A 10 -43.62 -8.48 -2.93
N ALA A 11 -42.77 -8.39 -3.97
CA ALA A 11 -41.62 -7.50 -4.11
C ALA A 11 -40.52 -7.63 -3.03
N THR A 12 -39.25 -7.56 -3.35
CA THR A 12 -38.61 -6.24 -3.48
C THR A 12 -37.19 -6.44 -4.02
N PHE A 13 -36.96 -5.81 -5.17
CA PHE A 13 -35.70 -5.20 -5.61
C PHE A 13 -34.42 -6.03 -5.52
N CYS A 14 -34.15 -6.67 -6.66
CA CYS A 14 -32.84 -6.93 -7.19
C CYS A 14 -32.11 -5.60 -7.47
N ILE A 15 -31.44 -4.99 -6.49
CA ILE A 15 -30.37 -3.99 -6.72
C ILE A 15 -29.31 -4.15 -5.62
N LEU A 16 -28.38 -5.06 -5.85
CA LEU A 16 -27.00 -4.89 -5.39
C LEU A 16 -26.13 -5.02 -6.65
N THR A 17 -26.30 -4.06 -7.56
CA THR A 17 -25.24 -3.79 -8.53
C THR A 17 -24.10 -3.20 -7.72
N SER A 18 -23.26 -4.08 -7.17
CA SER A 18 -21.90 -3.72 -6.79
C SER A 18 -21.27 -3.12 -8.04
N PHE A 19 -21.26 -1.79 -8.12
CA PHE A 19 -20.39 -1.08 -9.03
C PHE A 19 -18.97 -1.40 -8.56
N VAL A 20 -18.44 -2.53 -9.01
CA VAL A 20 -17.00 -2.72 -9.06
C VAL A 20 -16.54 -1.73 -10.12
N VAL A 21 -16.36 -0.47 -9.71
CA VAL A 21 -15.54 0.47 -10.46
C VAL A 21 -14.18 -0.18 -10.49
N SER A 22 -13.93 -0.93 -11.57
CA SER A 22 -12.60 -1.42 -11.88
C SER A 22 -11.80 -0.17 -12.20
N ALA A 23 -11.23 0.43 -11.16
CA ALA A 23 -10.31 1.53 -11.30
C ALA A 23 -9.18 1.01 -12.18
N SER A 24 -9.18 1.41 -13.45
CA SER A 24 -8.17 1.00 -14.40
C SER A 24 -6.83 1.48 -13.85
N MET A 25 -5.92 0.53 -13.62
CA MET A 25 -4.56 0.82 -13.20
C MET A 25 -3.62 0.62 -14.38
N LYS A 26 -2.74 1.59 -14.57
CA LYS A 26 -1.66 1.51 -15.54
C LYS A 26 -0.39 1.10 -14.81
N SER A 27 0.20 -0.03 -15.19
CA SER A 27 1.53 -0.40 -14.70
C SER A 27 2.62 0.32 -15.50
N ILE A 28 3.68 0.72 -14.82
CA ILE A 28 4.93 1.22 -15.41
C ILE A 28 6.03 0.21 -15.06
N GLY A 29 6.88 -0.12 -16.03
CA GLY A 29 8.02 -1.00 -15.77
C GLY A 29 8.97 -0.39 -14.73
N LEU A 30 9.55 -1.21 -13.85
CA LEU A 30 10.48 -0.74 -12.81
C LEU A 30 11.75 -0.07 -13.37
N THR A 31 12.16 -0.47 -14.58
CA THR A 31 13.24 0.19 -15.31
C THR A 31 12.78 1.50 -15.92
N GLU A 32 11.58 1.54 -16.52
CA GLU A 32 11.02 2.76 -17.10
C GLU A 32 10.78 3.85 -16.04
N SER A 33 10.45 3.44 -14.81
CA SER A 33 10.22 4.35 -13.69
C SER A 33 11.50 4.88 -13.04
N GLY A 34 12.67 4.33 -13.37
CA GLY A 34 13.96 4.64 -12.75
C GLY A 34 14.17 3.96 -11.39
N VAL A 35 13.20 3.21 -10.86
CA VAL A 35 13.33 2.54 -9.56
C VAL A 35 14.46 1.51 -9.58
N SER A 36 14.59 0.73 -10.66
CA SER A 36 15.62 -0.30 -10.78
C SER A 36 17.04 0.24 -10.96
N GLU A 37 17.21 1.55 -11.16
CA GLU A 37 18.54 2.19 -11.21
C GLU A 37 19.12 2.41 -9.81
N HIS A 38 18.25 2.43 -8.79
CA HIS A 38 18.62 2.71 -7.41
C HIS A 38 18.41 1.53 -6.47
N TYR A 39 17.45 0.65 -6.78
CA TYR A 39 17.03 -0.41 -5.87
C TYR A 39 16.82 -1.76 -6.56
N PRO A 40 16.99 -2.86 -5.81
CA PRO A 40 16.75 -4.20 -6.32
C PRO A 40 15.30 -4.42 -6.73
N VAL A 41 15.12 -5.15 -7.81
CA VAL A 41 13.81 -5.59 -8.31
C VAL A 41 13.57 -7.02 -7.83
N CYS A 42 12.33 -7.36 -7.49
CA CYS A 42 11.95 -8.71 -7.06
C CYS A 42 12.04 -9.72 -8.21
N SER A 43 13.27 -10.10 -8.59
CA SER A 43 13.64 -11.31 -9.35
C SER A 43 15.16 -11.46 -9.49
N LYS A 44 15.60 -12.74 -9.46
CA LYS A 44 16.91 -13.40 -9.64
C LYS A 44 17.74 -13.83 -8.41
N GLU A 45 17.74 -13.14 -7.28
CA GLU A 45 18.40 -13.61 -6.04
C GLU A 45 17.51 -13.34 -4.80
N PRO A 46 17.68 -14.07 -3.67
CA PRO A 46 16.88 -13.88 -2.48
C PRO A 46 17.26 -12.56 -1.79
N GLU A 47 16.66 -11.46 -2.23
CA GLU A 47 16.79 -10.16 -1.58
C GLU A 47 15.71 -9.99 -0.51
N ALA A 48 16.16 -9.66 0.70
CA ALA A 48 15.29 -9.40 1.84
C ALA A 48 14.41 -8.16 1.65
N ILE A 49 14.82 -7.21 0.78
CA ILE A 49 14.02 -6.04 0.40
C ILE A 49 14.13 -5.86 -1.11
N CYS A 50 13.01 -5.78 -1.82
CA CYS A 50 13.01 -5.53 -3.27
C CYS A 50 11.74 -4.81 -3.75
N PHE A 51 11.80 -4.20 -4.93
CA PHE A 51 10.67 -3.53 -5.58
C PHE A 51 9.98 -4.46 -6.57
N SER A 52 8.66 -4.54 -6.51
CA SER A 52 7.88 -5.50 -7.29
C SER A 52 7.10 -4.86 -8.44
N LYS A 53 6.52 -3.67 -8.23
CA LYS A 53 5.71 -2.99 -9.25
C LYS A 53 5.54 -1.51 -8.94
N VAL A 54 5.35 -0.73 -10.01
CA VAL A 54 4.84 0.64 -9.96
C VAL A 54 3.55 0.68 -10.77
N GLU A 55 2.49 1.20 -10.17
CA GLU A 55 1.17 1.30 -10.78
C GLU A 55 0.58 2.68 -10.54
N ILE A 56 -0.27 3.14 -11.46
CA ILE A 56 -0.93 4.44 -11.40
C ILE A 56 -2.41 4.23 -11.61
N ASP A 57 -3.23 4.81 -10.74
CA ASP A 57 -4.68 4.73 -10.88
C ASP A 57 -5.25 5.84 -11.79
N ASN A 58 -6.57 5.85 -11.95
CA ASN A 58 -7.29 6.84 -12.74
C ASN A 58 -7.30 8.26 -12.15
N LYS A 59 -6.85 8.44 -10.90
CA LYS A 59 -6.68 9.74 -10.24
C LYS A 59 -5.21 10.20 -10.28
N ASN A 60 -4.36 9.49 -11.02
CA ASN A 60 -2.91 9.69 -11.09
C ASN A 60 -2.18 9.45 -9.76
N GLN A 61 -2.79 8.73 -8.81
CA GLN A 61 -2.08 8.28 -7.61
C GLN A 61 -1.06 7.21 -7.98
N VAL A 62 0.12 7.27 -7.37
CA VAL A 62 1.24 6.41 -7.72
C VAL A 62 1.44 5.38 -6.60
N PHE A 63 1.28 4.11 -6.92
CA PHE A 63 1.48 2.99 -6.00
C PHE A 63 2.82 2.32 -6.29
N ILE A 64 3.72 2.33 -5.31
CA ILE A 64 5.02 1.68 -5.41
C ILE A 64 5.03 0.51 -4.42
N THR A 65 5.10 -0.72 -4.93
CA THR A 65 5.03 -1.92 -4.07
C THR A 65 6.42 -2.49 -3.79
N ILE A 66 6.78 -2.52 -2.52
CA ILE A 66 7.98 -3.16 -1.97
C ILE A 66 7.63 -4.53 -1.36
N PHE A 67 8.53 -5.47 -1.49
CA PHE A 67 8.53 -6.72 -0.75
C PHE A 67 9.59 -6.66 0.35
N ILE A 68 9.26 -7.15 1.55
CA ILE A 68 10.17 -7.18 2.70
C ILE A 68 10.08 -8.55 3.38
N ASP A 69 11.14 -9.34 3.29
CA ASP A 69 11.33 -10.52 4.14
C ASP A 69 12.19 -10.12 5.34
N ILE A 70 11.53 -9.69 6.41
CA ILE A 70 12.20 -9.06 7.55
C ILE A 70 13.08 -10.05 8.32
N ASP A 71 12.76 -11.35 8.23
CA ASP A 71 13.46 -12.42 8.93
C ASP A 71 14.87 -12.66 8.36
N TYR A 72 15.12 -12.24 7.12
CA TYR A 72 16.43 -12.32 6.47
C TYR A 72 17.31 -11.09 6.73
N LEU A 73 16.83 -10.09 7.49
CA LEU A 73 17.59 -8.91 7.85
C LEU A 73 18.28 -9.09 9.21
N PRO A 74 19.64 -9.12 9.27
CA PRO A 74 20.37 -9.42 10.51
C PRO A 74 20.04 -8.48 11.69
N GLN A 75 19.74 -7.22 11.41
CA GLN A 75 19.38 -6.22 12.41
C GLN A 75 17.99 -6.42 13.03
N PHE A 76 17.16 -7.27 12.43
CA PHE A 76 15.84 -7.65 12.93
C PHE A 76 15.76 -9.14 13.30
N ASN A 77 16.91 -9.78 13.49
CA ASN A 77 17.03 -11.14 14.01
C ASN A 77 16.74 -11.17 15.53
N SER A 78 15.52 -10.81 15.90
CA SER A 78 14.95 -10.95 17.23
C SER A 78 13.66 -11.77 17.16
N ASP A 79 13.24 -12.39 18.25
CA ASP A 79 11.94 -13.07 18.32
C ASP A 79 10.77 -12.10 18.55
N ASP A 80 11.04 -10.79 18.62
CA ASP A 80 10.00 -9.79 18.87
C ASP A 80 9.36 -9.31 17.56
N THR A 81 8.17 -9.83 17.28
CA THR A 81 7.32 -9.41 16.17
C THR A 81 7.08 -7.90 16.14
N SER A 82 6.97 -7.22 17.30
CA SER A 82 6.76 -5.76 17.33
C SER A 82 7.95 -5.01 16.74
N THR A 83 9.17 -5.40 17.11
CA THR A 83 10.41 -4.87 16.54
C THR A 83 10.48 -5.06 15.03
N LYS A 84 10.09 -6.24 14.52
CA LYS A 84 10.05 -6.53 13.07
C LYS A 84 9.03 -5.66 12.34
N ILE A 85 7.84 -5.49 12.90
CA ILE A 85 6.79 -4.61 12.34
C ILE A 85 7.27 -3.15 12.33
N ASN A 86 7.96 -2.69 13.38
CA ASN A 86 8.57 -1.36 13.39
C ASN A 86 9.65 -1.21 12.31
N GLY A 87 10.40 -2.27 12.00
CA GLY A 87 11.32 -2.32 10.87
C GLY A 87 10.63 -2.11 9.52
N ILE A 88 9.50 -2.79 9.29
CA ILE A 88 8.68 -2.61 8.08
C ILE A 88 8.15 -1.18 7.98
N ILE A 89 7.62 -0.63 9.08
CA ILE A 89 7.16 0.77 9.16
C ILE A 89 8.30 1.74 8.82
N GLY A 90 9.48 1.52 9.40
CA GLY A 90 10.68 2.32 9.13
C GLY A 90 11.09 2.28 7.65
N GLY A 91 11.09 1.10 7.04
CA GLY A 91 11.40 0.92 5.62
C GLY A 91 10.41 1.66 4.71
N MET A 92 9.10 1.51 4.94
CA MET A 92 8.09 2.25 4.17
C MET A 92 8.24 3.77 4.34
N ASN A 93 8.48 4.24 5.57
CA ASN A 93 8.70 5.65 5.84
C ASN A 93 9.94 6.20 5.12
N LEU A 94 11.01 5.39 5.04
CA LEU A 94 12.23 5.73 4.30
C LEU A 94 11.94 5.91 2.81
N PHE A 95 11.30 4.93 2.18
CA PHE A 95 10.98 5.01 0.75
C PHE A 95 9.98 6.13 0.44
N LEU A 96 9.03 6.40 1.34
CA LEU A 96 8.11 7.52 1.18
C LEU A 96 8.87 8.86 1.14
N ALA A 97 9.85 9.04 2.02
CA ALA A 97 10.66 10.27 2.02
C ALA A 97 11.60 10.38 0.81
N LEU A 98 12.09 9.26 0.31
CA LEU A 98 12.98 9.23 -0.85
C LEU A 98 12.25 9.53 -2.15
N PHE A 99 10.98 9.16 -2.29
CA PHE A 99 10.26 9.33 -3.56
C PHE A 99 9.28 10.51 -3.57
N ASN A 100 8.74 10.91 -2.41
CA ASN A 100 7.72 11.96 -2.32
C ASN A 100 8.34 13.33 -1.97
N PRO A 101 8.28 14.33 -2.87
CA PRO A 101 8.85 15.66 -2.65
C PRO A 101 8.14 16.47 -1.55
N ARG A 102 6.92 16.10 -1.16
CA ARG A 102 6.19 16.75 -0.05
C ARG A 102 6.67 16.30 1.33
N TYR A 103 7.57 15.31 1.41
CA TYR A 103 7.99 14.77 2.70
C TYR A 103 8.71 15.85 3.55
N PRO A 104 8.26 16.11 4.80
CA PRO A 104 8.60 17.35 5.52
C PRO A 104 10.05 17.47 6.02
N LYS A 105 10.88 16.42 5.92
CA LYS A 105 12.32 16.45 6.26
C LYS A 105 13.11 15.45 5.40
N PRO A 106 14.25 15.82 4.78
CA PRO A 106 15.15 14.82 4.23
C PRO A 106 15.62 13.90 5.37
N ILE A 107 15.65 12.60 5.10
CA ILE A 107 16.14 11.57 6.03
C ILE A 107 17.66 11.69 6.01
N ASP A 108 18.19 12.62 6.79
CA ASP A 108 19.62 12.91 6.91
C ASP A 108 20.20 13.57 5.64
N ALA A 109 21.30 14.31 5.78
CA ALA A 109 21.86 15.13 4.69
C ALA A 109 22.32 14.32 3.46
N ASP A 110 22.46 12.99 3.60
CA ASP A 110 22.96 12.08 2.58
C ASP A 110 21.86 11.45 1.72
N ASN A 111 20.60 11.38 2.20
CA ASN A 111 19.50 10.81 1.42
C ASN A 111 18.73 11.92 0.69
N LYS A 112 19.04 12.07 -0.59
CA LYS A 112 18.36 13.02 -1.49
C LYS A 112 17.10 12.39 -2.07
N LEU A 113 16.12 13.25 -2.36
CA LEU A 113 14.94 12.90 -3.15
C LEU A 113 15.37 12.23 -4.47
N ILE A 114 14.81 11.06 -4.75
CA ILE A 114 14.97 10.31 -5.99
C ILE A 114 13.78 10.67 -6.89
N GLN A 115 14.08 11.31 -8.01
CA GLN A 115 13.07 11.62 -9.02
C GLN A 115 12.76 10.38 -9.84
N LEU A 116 11.48 10.00 -9.88
CA LEU A 116 11.00 8.85 -10.63
C LEU A 116 10.33 9.29 -11.93
N ASN A 117 10.45 8.47 -12.97
CA ASN A 117 9.73 8.68 -14.21
C ASN A 117 8.34 8.02 -14.13
N LEU A 118 7.34 8.79 -13.68
CA LEU A 118 6.02 8.25 -13.37
C LEU A 118 5.06 8.26 -14.56
N GLY A 119 5.49 8.49 -15.80
CA GLY A 119 4.67 8.28 -17.00
C GLY A 119 3.25 8.89 -16.96
N GLY A 120 3.09 10.04 -16.29
CA GLY A 120 1.83 10.75 -16.06
C GLY A 120 1.28 10.72 -14.61
N GLY A 121 1.87 9.91 -13.73
CA GLY A 121 1.52 9.85 -12.31
C GLY A 121 1.97 11.07 -11.53
N ASN A 122 1.23 11.41 -10.47
CA ASN A 122 1.52 12.55 -9.62
C ASN A 122 2.58 12.18 -8.56
N GLN A 123 3.78 12.74 -8.67
CA GLN A 123 4.87 12.50 -7.73
C GLN A 123 4.55 13.00 -6.30
N ASP A 124 3.63 13.94 -6.16
CA ASP A 124 3.16 14.41 -4.85
C ASP A 124 2.21 13.40 -4.18
N ASP A 125 1.61 12.49 -4.94
CA ASP A 125 0.60 11.52 -4.46
C ASP A 125 1.10 10.08 -4.59
N ILE A 126 2.26 9.83 -3.96
CA ILE A 126 2.89 8.51 -3.86
C ILE A 126 2.41 7.78 -2.61
N ILE A 127 1.97 6.54 -2.80
CA ILE A 127 1.66 5.55 -1.79
C ILE A 127 2.71 4.43 -1.89
N ILE A 128 3.46 4.23 -0.81
CA ILE A 128 4.32 3.06 -0.66
C ILE A 128 3.47 1.92 -0.15
N LEU A 129 3.49 0.78 -0.83
CA LEU A 129 2.77 -0.43 -0.46
C LEU A 129 3.79 -1.49 -0.06
N ALA A 130 3.60 -2.16 1.08
CA ALA A 130 4.48 -3.24 1.50
C ALA A 130 3.75 -4.59 1.51
N LYS A 131 4.38 -5.59 0.88
CA LYS A 131 4.11 -7.01 1.13
C LYS A 131 5.24 -7.55 1.98
N ALA A 132 4.96 -7.92 3.23
CA ALA A 132 5.99 -8.36 4.16
C ALA A 132 5.76 -9.78 4.67
N ILE A 133 6.85 -10.45 5.02
CA ILE A 133 6.87 -11.73 5.73
C ILE A 133 7.50 -11.49 7.10
N VAL A 134 6.82 -11.97 8.15
CA VAL A 134 7.28 -11.90 9.55
C VAL A 134 6.95 -13.22 10.21
N ASP A 135 7.95 -13.97 10.67
CA ASP A 135 7.78 -15.28 11.30
C ASP A 135 6.93 -16.26 10.46
N ASN A 136 7.11 -16.22 9.13
CA ASN A 136 6.32 -16.94 8.11
C ASN A 136 4.86 -16.48 7.92
N PHE A 137 4.42 -15.40 8.57
CA PHE A 137 3.12 -14.80 8.34
C PHE A 137 3.20 -13.63 7.35
N TYR A 138 2.17 -13.51 6.52
CA TYR A 138 2.04 -12.40 5.58
C TYR A 138 1.42 -11.17 6.24
N TYR A 139 2.04 -10.04 5.96
CA TYR A 139 1.58 -8.72 6.34
C TYR A 139 1.45 -7.84 5.10
N SER A 140 0.44 -6.99 5.11
CA SER A 140 0.29 -5.91 4.14
C SER A 140 0.41 -4.59 4.87
N GLY A 141 1.10 -3.64 4.23
CA GLY A 141 1.27 -2.30 4.77
C GLY A 141 1.17 -1.24 3.69
N PHE A 142 0.99 -0.01 4.15
CA PHE A 142 1.06 1.16 3.30
C PHE A 142 1.60 2.37 4.06
N ALA A 143 2.15 3.33 3.31
CA ALA A 143 2.55 4.64 3.79
C ALA A 143 2.23 5.73 2.76
N TYR A 144 1.63 6.83 3.19
CA TYR A 144 1.39 8.01 2.34
C TYR A 144 1.41 9.31 3.14
N LEU A 145 1.41 10.44 2.43
CA LEU A 145 1.24 11.78 3.00
C LEU A 145 -0.17 12.28 2.75
N ASP A 146 -0.89 12.63 3.81
CA ASP A 146 -2.21 13.27 3.71
C ASP A 146 -2.11 14.68 3.08
N LYS A 147 -3.25 15.37 2.97
CA LYS A 147 -3.34 16.72 2.37
C LYS A 147 -2.60 17.79 3.19
N ASN A 148 -2.37 17.55 4.47
CA ASN A 148 -1.65 18.44 5.39
C ASN A 148 -0.18 18.02 5.57
N ASN A 149 0.32 17.09 4.75
CA ASN A 149 1.64 16.45 4.87
C ASN A 149 1.82 15.66 6.18
N GLY A 150 0.73 15.28 6.83
CA GLY A 150 0.70 14.26 7.88
C GLY A 150 1.08 12.91 7.30
N ARG A 151 1.85 12.13 8.05
CA ARG A 151 2.30 10.79 7.64
C ARG A 151 1.32 9.75 8.16
N GLU A 152 0.74 8.99 7.25
CA GLU A 152 -0.10 7.84 7.59
C GLU A 152 0.62 6.57 7.20
N ILE A 153 0.86 5.70 8.19
CA ILE A 153 1.58 4.43 7.99
C ILE A 153 0.86 3.34 8.79
N LYS A 154 0.48 2.26 8.11
CA LYS A 154 -0.15 1.10 8.75
C LYS A 154 0.45 -0.19 8.22
N VAL A 155 0.52 -1.18 9.10
CA VAL A 155 0.89 -2.57 8.79
C VAL A 155 -0.10 -3.47 9.52
N GLY A 156 -0.69 -4.41 8.80
CA GLY A 156 -1.65 -5.36 9.35
C GLY A 156 -1.37 -6.77 8.88
N GLN A 157 -1.55 -7.75 9.77
CA GLN A 157 -1.55 -9.15 9.39
C GLN A 157 -2.84 -9.43 8.62
N THR A 158 -2.74 -9.75 7.33
CA THR A 158 -3.92 -9.92 6.47
C THR A 158 -3.58 -10.72 5.22
N GLN A 159 -4.60 -11.31 4.61
CA GLN A 159 -4.52 -11.97 3.31
C GLN A 159 -4.81 -11.02 2.14
N LEU A 160 -5.27 -9.80 2.42
CA LEU A 160 -5.47 -8.77 1.41
C LEU A 160 -4.11 -8.40 0.79
N SER A 161 -4.09 -8.20 -0.53
CA SER A 161 -2.93 -7.58 -1.17
C SER A 161 -2.70 -6.17 -0.60
N PRO A 162 -1.47 -5.62 -0.68
CA PRO A 162 -1.18 -4.31 -0.10
C PRO A 162 -2.12 -3.19 -0.57
N ILE A 163 -2.50 -3.20 -1.85
CA ILE A 163 -3.41 -2.20 -2.41
C ILE A 163 -4.86 -2.39 -1.94
N GLU A 164 -5.33 -3.63 -1.79
CA GLU A 164 -6.66 -3.92 -1.25
C GLU A 164 -6.73 -3.52 0.23
N TYR A 165 -5.66 -3.78 0.97
CA TYR A 165 -5.56 -3.37 2.37
C TYR A 165 -5.62 -1.83 2.52
N TYR A 166 -4.83 -1.09 1.73
CA TYR A 166 -4.91 0.37 1.66
C TYR A 166 -6.33 0.86 1.40
N LYS A 167 -6.97 0.37 0.32
CA LYS A 167 -8.34 0.79 -0.04
C LYS A 167 -9.34 0.52 1.08
N SER A 168 -9.25 -0.65 1.72
CA SER A 168 -10.14 -1.02 2.83
C SER A 168 -9.97 -0.12 4.05
N GLU A 169 -8.76 0.37 4.33
CA GLU A 169 -8.49 1.25 5.46
C GLU A 169 -8.96 2.69 5.18
N ILE A 170 -8.80 3.17 3.94
CA ILE A 170 -9.30 4.48 3.53
C ILE A 170 -10.83 4.53 3.55
N GLU A 171 -11.51 3.48 3.10
CA GLU A 171 -12.97 3.38 3.13
C GLU A 171 -13.52 3.44 4.57
N LYS A 172 -12.93 2.68 5.50
CA LYS A 172 -13.27 2.74 6.94
C LYS A 172 -13.03 4.11 7.57
N GLU A 173 -12.09 4.88 7.04
CA GLU A 173 -11.83 6.25 7.51
C GLU A 173 -12.88 7.23 6.99
N SER A 174 -13.35 7.09 5.74
CA SER A 174 -14.49 7.87 5.26
C SER A 174 -15.76 7.61 6.06
N GLU A 175 -16.10 6.35 6.32
CA GLU A 175 -17.32 5.99 7.05
C GLU A 175 -17.34 6.47 8.51
N ARG A 176 -16.17 6.61 9.15
CA ARG A 176 -16.06 7.11 10.53
C ARG A 176 -16.19 8.62 10.66
N ASN A 177 -16.07 9.34 9.55
CA ASN A 177 -16.09 10.81 9.51
C ASN A 177 -17.40 11.37 8.91
N GLU A 178 -18.37 10.51 8.60
CA GLU A 178 -19.76 10.86 8.23
C GLU A 178 -20.69 10.84 9.46
#